data_AF-A0A094FRB8-F1
#
_entry.id   AF-A0A094FRB8-F1
#
_cell.length_a   1.000
_cell.length_b   1.000
_cell.length_c   1.000
_cell.angle_alpha   90.00
_cell.angle_beta   90.00
_cell.angle_gamma   90.00
#
_symmetry.space_group_name_H-M   'P 1'
#
loop_
_entity.id
_entity.type
_entity.pdbx_description
1 polymer ?
#
loop_
_entity_poly.entity_id
_entity_poly.type
_entity_poly.pdbx_seq_one_letter_code
_entity_poly.pdbx_strand_id
1 'polypeptide(L)'
;MDTIQRSFEHLGQRSQTQPTAPEPWPFLDLPLELIFLIASCLPIESVGSLSLSCHYLYSRLKTEYLQPLKEADYVVMNAFLHLLERDLPLHIVCPYCNKLHFTPFAERHLASERYCPIARKTWSTCRATDSWAQNSGNMAPRFTSTIFFMAMKAHRQGKDTSALLRLLSHKTIDSLPGFAQLHTAEARIRNGSLLVRDQKVFMVPASHTTPFSLSGEFGFCRHTMLESMWDLQWCGIHVPKVDEIHEHENKEGIIYCQYCHTELRIDFKSYGKAGNAVFVTRWMDIGEGRDRNDVKWKTRWSFEWLWDDAVYPRGSISAAFEETDDFRFDSLLTEQDEMELCAKCPLLGPESENGRDDEGEPSHMVKDGRLVILSGKGGGRYCSHIRDR
;
A
#
# COMPACT_ATOMS: atom_id res chain seq x y z
N MET A 1 3.39 21.96 -22.40
CA MET A 1 4.72 22.52 -22.73
C MET A 1 5.52 22.88 -21.47
N ASP A 2 4.91 23.23 -20.34
CA ASP A 2 5.66 23.64 -19.15
C ASP A 2 6.31 22.52 -18.32
N THR A 3 5.85 21.26 -18.39
CA THR A 3 6.32 20.23 -17.44
C THR A 3 7.70 19.69 -17.80
N ILE A 4 8.01 19.57 -19.10
CA ILE A 4 9.32 19.10 -19.56
C ILE A 4 10.35 20.22 -19.36
N GLN A 5 10.02 21.47 -19.69
CA GLN A 5 10.92 22.61 -19.53
C GLN A 5 11.16 23.00 -18.06
N ARG A 6 10.13 22.95 -17.19
CA ARG A 6 10.30 23.16 -15.73
C ARG A 6 11.06 22.05 -15.02
N SER A 7 11.03 20.82 -15.54
CA SER A 7 11.84 19.73 -14.99
C SER A 7 13.34 20.01 -15.19
N PHE A 8 13.71 20.68 -16.28
CA PHE A 8 15.10 21.04 -16.57
C PHE A 8 15.61 22.24 -15.76
N GLU A 9 14.76 23.21 -15.40
CA GLU A 9 15.17 24.33 -14.54
C GLU A 9 15.44 23.88 -13.09
N HIS A 10 14.75 22.83 -12.60
CA HIS A 10 14.94 22.31 -11.24
C HIS A 10 16.01 21.21 -11.09
N LEU A 11 16.43 20.56 -12.18
CA LEU A 11 17.57 19.63 -12.18
C LEU A 11 18.94 20.34 -12.07
N GLY A 12 18.94 21.67 -12.05
CA GLY A 12 20.12 22.54 -11.99
C GLY A 12 20.72 22.79 -10.59
N GLN A 13 20.32 22.08 -9.54
CA GLN A 13 21.04 22.15 -8.25
C GLN A 13 22.31 21.30 -8.32
N ARG A 14 23.35 21.90 -8.91
CA ARG A 14 24.72 21.42 -9.00
C ARG A 14 25.26 21.04 -7.62
N SER A 15 25.73 19.79 -7.49
CA SER A 15 26.85 19.49 -6.60
C SER A 15 28.05 20.34 -7.03
N GLN A 16 28.60 21.15 -6.11
CA GLN A 16 29.76 22.02 -6.33
C GLN A 16 31.08 21.23 -6.37
N THR A 17 31.18 20.27 -7.28
CA THR A 17 32.47 19.69 -7.69
C THR A 17 32.42 19.57 -9.19
N GLN A 18 32.90 20.61 -9.88
CA GLN A 18 33.09 20.59 -11.32
C GLN A 18 34.12 19.49 -11.63
N PRO A 19 33.75 18.41 -12.33
CA PRO A 19 34.72 17.42 -12.75
C PRO A 19 35.70 18.10 -13.70
N THR A 20 36.99 17.93 -13.46
CA THR A 20 38.05 18.28 -14.41
C THR A 20 37.65 17.72 -15.78
N ALA A 21 37.73 18.55 -16.83
CA ALA A 21 37.21 18.22 -18.16
C ALA A 21 37.70 16.83 -18.60
N PRO A 22 36.79 15.89 -18.96
CA PRO A 22 37.21 14.59 -19.46
C PRO A 22 37.95 14.76 -20.78
N GLU A 23 38.83 13.80 -21.10
CA GLU A 23 39.42 13.63 -22.42
C GLU A 23 38.38 13.77 -23.55
N PRO A 24 38.79 14.18 -24.77
CA PRO A 24 37.87 14.34 -25.90
C PRO A 24 37.06 13.06 -26.10
N TRP A 25 35.73 13.19 -26.09
CA TRP A 25 34.80 12.08 -26.22
C TRP A 25 34.82 11.60 -27.68
N PRO A 26 35.40 10.44 -28.01
CA PRO A 26 35.64 10.03 -29.40
C PRO A 26 34.35 9.92 -30.22
N PHE A 27 33.22 9.72 -29.56
CA PHE A 27 31.90 9.67 -30.17
C PHE A 27 31.44 11.02 -30.73
N LEU A 28 31.81 12.13 -30.10
CA LEU A 28 31.42 13.47 -30.56
C LEU A 28 32.25 13.96 -31.75
N ASP A 29 33.37 13.28 -32.04
CA ASP A 29 34.20 13.54 -33.21
C ASP A 29 33.70 12.82 -34.48
N LEU A 30 32.65 12.00 -34.35
CA LEU A 30 32.04 11.32 -35.50
C LEU A 30 31.30 12.32 -36.41
N PRO A 31 31.37 12.15 -37.75
CA PRO A 31 30.50 12.84 -38.68
C PRO A 31 29.02 12.68 -38.30
N LEU A 32 28.24 13.74 -38.51
CA LEU A 32 26.84 13.80 -38.11
C LEU A 32 26.01 12.68 -38.77
N GLU A 33 26.35 12.32 -40.01
CA GLU A 33 25.74 11.23 -40.76
C GLU A 33 25.91 9.88 -40.06
N LEU A 34 27.07 9.63 -39.45
CA LEU A 34 27.31 8.41 -38.67
C LEU A 34 26.51 8.43 -37.36
N ILE A 35 26.37 9.60 -36.72
CA ILE A 35 25.54 9.73 -35.52
C ILE A 35 24.08 9.44 -35.84
N PHE A 36 23.55 9.95 -36.97
CA PHE A 36 22.19 9.64 -37.43
C PHE A 36 22.03 8.17 -37.83
N LEU A 37 23.01 7.57 -38.49
CA LEU A 37 23.00 6.16 -38.82
C LEU A 37 22.92 5.30 -37.55
N ILE A 38 23.77 5.59 -36.55
CA ILE A 38 23.73 4.92 -35.24
C ILE A 38 22.36 5.11 -34.58
N ALA A 39 21.84 6.35 -34.55
CA ALA A 39 20.54 6.64 -33.96
C ALA A 39 19.40 5.87 -34.65
N SER A 40 19.43 5.73 -35.98
CA SER A 40 18.43 4.96 -36.74
C SER A 40 18.44 3.46 -36.46
N CYS A 41 19.54 2.94 -35.90
CA CYS A 41 19.65 1.54 -35.48
C CYS A 41 19.19 1.30 -34.04
N LEU A 42 18.84 2.36 -33.29
CA LEU A 42 18.43 2.26 -31.88
C LEU A 42 16.91 2.35 -31.74
N PRO A 43 16.33 1.67 -30.73
CA PRO A 43 14.95 1.93 -30.31
C PRO A 43 14.78 3.40 -29.90
N ILE A 44 13.57 3.95 -30.10
CA ILE A 44 13.34 5.38 -29.93
C ILE A 44 13.58 5.87 -28.50
N GLU A 45 13.28 5.06 -27.50
CA GLU A 45 13.58 5.32 -26.10
C GLU A 45 15.08 5.46 -25.85
N SER A 46 15.89 4.66 -26.55
CA SER A 46 17.35 4.70 -26.45
C SER A 46 17.91 5.93 -27.16
N VAL A 47 17.35 6.30 -28.31
CA VAL A 47 17.71 7.56 -29.00
C VAL A 47 17.34 8.77 -28.16
N GLY A 48 16.19 8.74 -27.48
CA GLY A 48 15.79 9.76 -26.52
C GLY A 48 16.83 9.94 -25.42
N SER A 49 17.29 8.83 -24.81
CA SER A 49 18.33 8.85 -23.78
C SER A 49 19.67 9.34 -24.31
N LEU A 50 20.10 8.86 -25.49
CA LEU A 50 21.31 9.32 -26.18
C LEU A 50 21.27 10.84 -26.43
N SER A 51 20.13 11.36 -26.89
CA SER A 51 19.95 12.79 -27.16
C SER A 51 20.17 13.63 -25.90
N LEU A 52 19.86 13.12 -24.72
CA LEU A 52 20.00 13.82 -23.45
C LEU A 52 21.41 13.71 -22.83
N SER A 53 22.31 12.95 -23.44
CA SER A 53 23.67 12.75 -22.91
C SER A 53 24.53 14.01 -23.01
N CYS A 54 24.30 14.89 -24.00
CA CYS A 54 24.96 16.19 -24.08
C CYS A 54 24.18 17.21 -24.92
N HIS A 55 24.52 18.49 -24.77
CA HIS A 55 23.85 19.58 -25.50
C HIS A 55 23.98 19.45 -27.03
N TYR A 56 25.14 18.97 -27.52
CA TYR A 56 25.36 18.76 -28.96
C TYR A 56 24.37 17.74 -29.52
N LEU A 57 24.33 16.53 -28.94
CA LEU A 57 23.41 15.46 -29.37
C LEU A 57 21.95 15.89 -29.21
N TYR A 58 21.59 16.55 -28.12
CA TYR A 58 20.25 17.07 -27.93
C TYR A 58 19.85 18.01 -29.07
N SER A 59 20.72 18.97 -29.41
CA SER A 59 20.43 19.96 -30.45
C SER A 59 20.25 19.34 -31.83
N ARG A 60 20.96 18.24 -32.12
CA ARG A 60 20.95 17.55 -33.42
C ARG A 60 19.82 16.53 -33.53
N LEU A 61 19.56 15.76 -32.48
CA LEU A 61 18.60 14.66 -32.52
C LEU A 61 17.17 15.09 -32.14
N LYS A 62 16.98 16.27 -31.53
CA LYS A 62 15.67 16.69 -31.03
C LYS A 62 14.58 16.87 -32.08
N THR A 63 14.94 17.21 -33.32
CA THR A 63 13.96 17.45 -34.36
C THR A 63 13.40 16.15 -34.91
N GLU A 64 14.24 15.13 -35.05
CA GLU A 64 13.85 13.86 -35.65
C GLU A 64 13.30 12.84 -34.65
N TYR A 65 13.86 12.77 -33.43
CA TYR A 65 13.58 11.65 -32.52
C TYR A 65 12.84 12.04 -31.24
N LEU A 66 12.87 13.31 -30.83
CA LEU A 66 12.14 13.75 -29.63
C LEU A 66 10.65 13.98 -29.91
N GLN A 67 10.25 14.29 -31.15
CA GLN A 67 8.83 14.43 -31.47
C GLN A 67 8.09 13.09 -31.44
N PRO A 68 8.55 12.01 -32.09
CA PRO A 68 7.87 10.73 -31.99
C PRO A 68 7.98 10.14 -30.57
N LEU A 69 9.01 10.46 -29.78
CA LEU A 69 9.06 10.09 -28.36
C LEU A 69 7.95 10.76 -27.53
N LYS A 70 7.58 12.02 -27.83
CA LYS A 70 6.46 12.70 -27.14
C LYS A 70 5.10 12.12 -27.49
N GLU A 71 4.99 11.57 -28.70
CA GLU A 71 3.78 10.94 -29.23
C GLU A 71 3.75 9.42 -28.96
N ALA A 72 4.81 8.90 -28.36
CA ALA A 72 4.96 7.48 -28.10
C ALA A 72 3.90 6.98 -27.10
N ASP A 73 3.60 5.70 -27.21
CA ASP A 73 2.68 5.04 -26.30
C ASP A 73 3.26 4.93 -24.88
N TYR A 74 2.42 4.40 -23.99
CA TYR A 74 2.77 4.19 -22.59
C TYR A 74 4.04 3.33 -22.40
N VAL A 75 4.19 2.26 -23.18
CA VAL A 75 5.26 1.26 -23.01
C VAL A 75 6.60 1.87 -23.39
N VAL A 76 6.66 2.53 -24.55
CA VAL A 76 7.88 3.18 -25.04
C VAL A 76 8.30 4.31 -24.11
N MET A 77 7.36 5.17 -23.69
CA MET A 77 7.65 6.24 -22.74
C MET A 77 8.13 5.68 -21.40
N ASN A 78 7.54 4.57 -20.93
CA ASN A 78 7.96 3.93 -19.68
C ASN A 78 9.40 3.41 -19.76
N ALA A 79 9.76 2.75 -20.87
CA ALA A 79 11.12 2.28 -21.13
C ALA A 79 12.12 3.45 -21.15
N PHE A 80 11.78 4.54 -21.83
CA PHE A 80 12.59 5.76 -21.86
C PHE A 80 12.83 6.33 -20.46
N LEU A 81 11.78 6.46 -19.65
CA LEU A 81 11.91 7.00 -18.30
C LEU A 81 12.75 6.11 -17.40
N HIS A 82 12.72 4.78 -17.57
CA HIS A 82 13.58 3.87 -16.83
C HIS A 82 15.06 4.00 -17.21
N LEU A 83 15.36 4.30 -18.48
CA LEU A 83 16.73 4.66 -18.89
C LEU A 83 17.21 5.91 -18.16
N LEU A 84 16.37 6.94 -18.05
CA LEU A 84 16.70 8.15 -17.29
C LEU A 84 16.80 7.92 -15.79
N GLU A 85 15.91 7.10 -15.23
CA GLU A 85 15.89 6.79 -13.81
C GLU A 85 17.20 6.16 -13.32
N ARG A 86 17.86 5.35 -14.17
CA ARG A 86 19.15 4.74 -13.88
C ARG A 86 20.19 5.79 -13.50
N ASP A 87 20.21 6.91 -14.22
CA ASP A 87 21.20 7.97 -14.07
C ASP A 87 20.72 9.06 -13.08
N LEU A 88 19.48 8.95 -12.58
CA LEU A 88 18.86 9.87 -11.64
C LEU A 88 18.59 9.19 -10.29
N PRO A 89 19.57 9.17 -9.36
CA PRO A 89 19.49 8.36 -8.14
C PRO A 89 18.38 8.80 -7.18
N LEU A 90 17.86 10.02 -7.30
CA LEU A 90 16.79 10.57 -6.47
C LEU A 90 15.42 10.57 -7.15
N HIS A 91 15.30 10.03 -8.37
CA HIS A 91 14.03 9.95 -9.08
C HIS A 91 13.54 8.50 -9.14
N ILE A 92 12.24 8.28 -9.20
CA ILE A 92 11.65 6.97 -9.55
C ILE A 92 10.71 7.13 -10.74
N VAL A 93 10.62 6.12 -11.60
CA VAL A 93 9.51 6.04 -12.54
C VAL A 93 8.27 5.56 -11.80
N CYS A 94 7.20 6.34 -11.89
CA CYS A 94 5.92 5.94 -11.34
C CYS A 94 5.16 5.05 -12.33
N PRO A 95 4.79 3.82 -11.96
CA PRO A 95 4.09 2.91 -12.86
C PRO A 95 2.67 3.37 -13.19
N TYR A 96 2.07 4.28 -12.42
CA TYR A 96 0.69 4.71 -12.64
C TYR A 96 0.57 5.94 -13.54
N CYS A 97 1.48 6.91 -13.40
CA CYS A 97 1.38 8.17 -14.12
C CYS A 97 2.43 8.33 -15.24
N ASN A 98 3.34 7.37 -15.38
CA ASN A 98 4.44 7.38 -16.35
C ASN A 98 5.26 8.67 -16.30
N LYS A 99 5.70 9.04 -15.09
CA LYS A 99 6.52 10.23 -14.83
C LYS A 99 7.62 9.90 -13.85
N LEU A 100 8.69 10.69 -13.93
CA LEU A 100 9.73 10.71 -12.90
C LEU A 100 9.24 11.52 -11.69
N HIS A 101 9.29 10.90 -10.51
CA HIS A 101 9.01 11.58 -9.25
C HIS A 101 10.29 11.76 -8.45
N PHE A 102 10.52 12.99 -7.99
CA PHE A 102 11.67 13.36 -7.19
C PHE A 102 11.44 12.99 -5.72
N THR A 103 12.27 12.10 -5.19
CA THR A 103 12.13 11.51 -3.85
C THR A 103 12.09 12.55 -2.73
N PRO A 104 12.89 13.64 -2.74
CA PRO A 104 12.78 14.71 -1.75
C PRO A 104 11.41 15.40 -1.69
N PHE A 105 10.53 15.21 -2.67
CA PHE A 105 9.15 15.69 -2.66
C PHE A 105 8.12 14.58 -2.40
N ALA A 106 8.53 13.48 -1.77
CA ALA A 106 7.68 12.34 -1.42
C ALA A 106 6.35 12.74 -0.76
N GLU A 107 6.37 13.75 0.11
CA GLU A 107 5.19 14.22 0.85
C GLU A 107 4.03 14.67 -0.07
N ARG A 108 4.32 15.12 -1.30
CA ARG A 108 3.29 15.52 -2.27
C ARG A 108 2.42 14.35 -2.73
N HIS A 109 2.91 13.12 -2.54
CA HIS A 109 2.20 11.91 -2.91
C HIS A 109 1.28 11.39 -1.80
N LEU A 110 1.33 11.95 -0.60
CA LEU A 110 0.38 11.59 0.46
C LEU A 110 -1.07 11.88 0.04
N ALA A 111 -1.93 10.88 0.20
CA ALA A 111 -3.37 11.06 0.14
C ALA A 111 -3.83 11.60 1.51
N SER A 112 -3.95 12.91 1.63
CA SER A 112 -4.31 13.59 2.89
C SER A 112 -5.81 13.63 3.19
N GLU A 113 -6.66 13.28 2.23
CA GLU A 113 -8.11 13.45 2.35
C GLU A 113 -8.82 12.15 1.97
N ARG A 114 -9.89 11.81 2.72
CA ARG A 114 -10.85 10.76 2.33
C ARG A 114 -11.24 10.99 0.87
N TYR A 115 -11.30 9.90 0.11
CA TYR A 115 -11.60 9.93 -1.32
C TYR A 115 -12.73 10.92 -1.63
N CYS A 116 -12.41 12.00 -2.33
CA CYS A 116 -13.36 13.01 -2.76
C CYS A 116 -13.45 13.00 -4.29
N PRO A 117 -14.59 12.59 -4.89
CA PRO A 117 -14.75 12.54 -6.34
C PRO A 117 -14.47 13.89 -7.04
N ILE A 118 -14.70 15.00 -6.33
CA ILE A 118 -14.49 16.37 -6.85
C ILE A 118 -13.00 16.73 -6.89
N ALA A 119 -12.21 16.29 -5.90
CA ALA A 119 -10.77 16.54 -5.83
C ALA A 119 -9.97 15.72 -6.87
N ARG A 120 -10.56 14.66 -7.42
CA ARG A 120 -9.92 13.76 -8.41
C ARG A 120 -9.41 14.49 -9.66
N LYS A 121 -10.00 15.62 -10.05
CA LYS A 121 -9.60 16.39 -11.25
C LYS A 121 -8.23 17.08 -11.11
N THR A 122 -7.78 17.36 -9.88
CA THR A 122 -6.49 18.02 -9.63
C THR A 122 -5.40 17.03 -9.20
N TRP A 123 -5.76 15.78 -8.95
CA TRP A 123 -4.82 14.75 -8.49
C TRP A 123 -4.05 14.12 -9.65
N SER A 124 -2.78 13.82 -9.40
CA SER A 124 -2.02 12.93 -10.28
C SER A 124 -2.65 11.53 -10.31
N THR A 125 -2.60 10.83 -11.45
CA THR A 125 -3.13 9.47 -11.62
C THR A 125 -2.68 8.51 -10.52
N CYS A 126 -1.39 8.56 -10.13
CA CYS A 126 -0.86 7.73 -9.04
C CYS A 126 -1.57 7.96 -7.71
N ARG A 127 -1.74 9.22 -7.31
CA ARG A 127 -2.48 9.60 -6.09
C ARG A 127 -3.95 9.15 -6.13
N ALA A 128 -4.60 9.26 -7.30
CA ALA A 128 -5.98 8.80 -7.45
C ALA A 128 -6.10 7.27 -7.31
N THR A 129 -5.16 6.51 -7.87
CA THR A 129 -5.10 5.05 -7.70
C THR A 129 -4.84 4.66 -6.24
N ASP A 130 -3.88 5.31 -5.58
CA ASP A 130 -3.56 5.07 -4.16
C ASP A 130 -4.76 5.34 -3.26
N SER A 131 -5.45 6.47 -3.46
CA SER A 131 -6.64 6.84 -2.68
C SER A 131 -7.79 5.84 -2.86
N TRP A 132 -7.96 5.28 -4.06
CA TRP A 132 -9.01 4.31 -4.32
C TRP A 132 -8.78 2.98 -3.57
N ALA A 133 -7.55 2.45 -3.50
CA ALA A 133 -7.31 1.25 -2.70
C ALA A 133 -7.40 1.47 -1.20
N GLN A 134 -7.00 2.65 -0.71
CA GLN A 134 -7.20 3.00 0.69
C GLN A 134 -8.71 2.96 1.04
N ASN A 135 -9.56 3.49 0.16
CA ASN A 135 -11.01 3.45 0.34
C ASN A 135 -11.61 2.04 0.22
N SER A 136 -10.89 1.10 -0.38
CA SER A 136 -11.36 -0.29 -0.54
C SER A 136 -10.85 -1.21 0.59
N GLY A 137 -10.26 -0.66 1.66
CA GLY A 137 -9.71 -1.44 2.79
C GLY A 137 -8.45 -2.25 2.46
N ASN A 138 -7.97 -2.21 1.21
CA ASN A 138 -6.87 -3.04 0.72
C ASN A 138 -5.50 -2.63 1.27
N MET A 139 -5.34 -1.36 1.63
CA MET A 139 -4.10 -0.79 2.11
C MET A 139 -4.33 0.04 3.37
N ALA A 140 -3.30 0.11 4.23
CA ALA A 140 -3.32 0.98 5.40
C ALA A 140 -3.52 2.45 4.98
N PRO A 141 -4.16 3.30 5.81
CA PRO A 141 -4.27 4.72 5.55
C PRO A 141 -2.90 5.34 5.32
N ARG A 142 -2.84 6.37 4.47
CA ARG A 142 -1.60 7.07 4.05
C ARG A 142 -0.58 6.23 3.29
N PHE A 143 -0.74 4.91 3.19
CA PHE A 143 0.13 4.10 2.33
C PHE A 143 0.00 4.54 0.88
N THR A 144 1.11 4.83 0.21
CA THR A 144 1.11 5.18 -1.22
C THR A 144 2.13 4.37 -1.98
N SER A 145 1.74 3.89 -3.15
CA SER A 145 2.62 3.13 -4.05
C SER A 145 3.89 3.90 -4.41
N THR A 146 3.75 5.21 -4.65
CA THR A 146 4.86 6.07 -5.05
C THR A 146 5.91 6.15 -3.94
N ILE A 147 5.51 6.39 -2.69
CA ILE A 147 6.45 6.48 -1.56
C ILE A 147 7.05 5.10 -1.26
N PHE A 148 6.30 4.01 -1.45
CA PHE A 148 6.84 2.65 -1.39
C PHE A 148 8.00 2.45 -2.38
N PHE A 149 7.82 2.75 -3.67
CA PHE A 149 8.89 2.60 -4.66
C PHE A 149 10.10 3.51 -4.34
N MET A 150 9.85 4.73 -3.84
CA MET A 150 10.91 5.63 -3.38
C MET A 150 11.71 5.02 -2.21
N ALA A 151 11.03 4.49 -1.19
CA ALA A 151 11.65 3.87 -0.03
C ALA A 151 12.49 2.67 -0.43
N MET A 152 11.95 1.80 -1.28
CA MET A 152 12.67 0.60 -1.74
C MET A 152 13.87 0.94 -2.62
N LYS A 153 13.77 1.96 -3.49
CA LYS A 153 14.93 2.44 -4.25
C LYS A 153 16.01 3.02 -3.33
N ALA A 154 15.63 3.87 -2.37
CA ALA A 154 16.56 4.46 -1.41
C ALA A 154 17.28 3.38 -0.58
N HIS A 155 16.55 2.36 -0.11
CA HIS A 155 17.12 1.22 0.61
C HIS A 155 18.17 0.48 -0.22
N ARG A 156 17.87 0.16 -1.48
CA ARG A 156 18.82 -0.50 -2.40
C ARG A 156 20.07 0.32 -2.67
N GLN A 157 19.98 1.64 -2.57
CA GLN A 157 21.11 2.56 -2.69
C GLN A 157 21.89 2.75 -1.38
N GLY A 158 21.51 2.05 -0.29
CA GLY A 158 22.12 2.22 1.02
C GLY A 158 21.82 3.58 1.67
N LYS A 159 20.75 4.26 1.26
CA LYS A 159 20.35 5.56 1.81
C LYS A 159 19.41 5.39 3.00
N ASP A 160 19.36 6.40 3.86
CA ASP A 160 18.39 6.46 4.94
C ASP A 160 16.94 6.51 4.40
N THR A 161 16.12 5.58 4.87
CA THR A 161 14.70 5.45 4.50
C THR A 161 13.75 5.94 5.57
N SER A 162 14.25 6.38 6.73
CA SER A 162 13.44 6.69 7.92
C SER A 162 12.35 7.70 7.64
N ALA A 163 12.67 8.78 6.89
CA ALA A 163 11.69 9.78 6.50
C ALA A 163 10.58 9.20 5.61
N LEU A 164 10.93 8.35 4.64
CA LEU A 164 9.97 7.72 3.72
C LEU A 164 9.08 6.70 4.44
N LEU A 165 9.64 5.89 5.32
CA LEU A 165 8.89 4.93 6.13
C LEU A 165 7.92 5.62 7.10
N ARG A 166 8.33 6.76 7.68
CA ARG A 166 7.44 7.59 8.50
C ARG A 166 6.26 8.15 7.70
N LEU A 167 6.46 8.49 6.42
CA LEU A 167 5.35 8.94 5.56
C LEU A 167 4.34 7.83 5.25
N LEU A 168 4.78 6.57 5.23
CA LEU A 168 3.92 5.39 5.08
C LEU A 168 3.26 4.97 6.40
N SER A 169 3.63 5.58 7.52
CA SER A 169 3.08 5.28 8.84
C SER A 169 1.86 6.17 9.14
N HIS A 170 0.95 5.66 9.96
CA HIS A 170 -0.32 6.32 10.29
C HIS A 170 -0.71 6.07 11.74
N LYS A 171 -1.36 7.04 12.37
CA LYS A 171 -1.99 6.90 13.69
C LYS A 171 -3.16 7.86 13.81
N THR A 172 -4.37 7.36 14.02
CA THR A 172 -5.57 8.17 14.31
C THR A 172 -6.44 7.52 15.36
N ILE A 173 -7.12 8.35 16.15
CA ILE A 173 -8.20 7.91 17.05
C ILE A 173 -9.47 8.64 16.68
N ASP A 174 -10.42 7.88 16.14
CA ASP A 174 -11.70 8.36 15.66
C ASP A 174 -12.83 7.86 16.58
N SER A 175 -13.83 8.70 16.82
CA SER A 175 -15.07 8.29 17.47
C SER A 175 -16.11 8.07 16.38
N LEU A 176 -16.67 6.87 16.32
CA LEU A 176 -17.67 6.46 15.35
C LEU A 176 -18.97 6.07 16.07
N PRO A 177 -20.12 6.04 15.37
CA PRO A 177 -21.36 5.60 15.98
C PRO A 177 -21.21 4.19 16.58
N GLY A 178 -21.31 4.09 17.91
CA GLY A 178 -21.24 2.83 18.65
C GLY A 178 -19.86 2.38 19.13
N PHE A 179 -18.76 3.00 18.70
CA PHE A 179 -17.41 2.61 19.12
C PHE A 179 -16.37 3.72 18.95
N ALA A 180 -15.25 3.63 19.68
CA ALA A 180 -14.04 4.37 19.37
C ALA A 180 -13.05 3.46 18.63
N GLN A 181 -12.31 4.02 17.67
CA GLN A 181 -11.33 3.27 16.89
C GLN A 181 -9.97 3.95 16.96
N LEU A 182 -8.94 3.20 17.38
CA LEU A 182 -7.55 3.55 17.14
C LEU A 182 -7.09 2.78 15.90
N HIS A 183 -6.47 3.49 14.97
CA HIS A 183 -5.89 2.90 13.77
C HIS A 183 -4.41 3.27 13.71
N THR A 184 -3.52 2.29 13.83
CA THR A 184 -2.07 2.47 13.68
C THR A 184 -1.54 1.68 12.50
N ALA A 185 -0.62 2.26 11.74
CA ALA A 185 0.11 1.55 10.71
C ALA A 185 1.59 1.93 10.74
N GLU A 186 2.46 0.94 10.53
CA GLU A 186 3.91 1.10 10.55
C GLU A 186 4.52 0.31 9.39
N ALA A 187 5.49 0.90 8.70
CA ALA A 187 6.20 0.26 7.60
C ALA A 187 7.68 0.04 7.95
N ARG A 188 8.19 -1.15 7.65
CA ARG A 188 9.59 -1.55 7.89
C ARG A 188 10.15 -2.23 6.65
N ILE A 189 11.46 -2.11 6.43
CA ILE A 189 12.14 -2.89 5.39
C ILE A 189 12.90 -4.03 6.06
N ARG A 190 12.61 -5.26 5.65
CA ARG A 190 13.19 -6.49 6.19
C ARG A 190 13.50 -7.45 5.07
N ASN A 191 14.71 -8.00 5.07
CA ASN A 191 15.18 -8.95 4.04
C ASN A 191 14.95 -8.45 2.60
N GLY A 192 15.13 -7.13 2.36
CA GLY A 192 14.93 -6.53 1.05
C GLY A 192 13.48 -6.29 0.63
N SER A 193 12.49 -6.62 1.47
CA SER A 193 11.07 -6.37 1.23
C SER A 193 10.50 -5.30 2.16
N LEU A 194 9.50 -4.55 1.68
CA LEU A 194 8.72 -3.67 2.56
C LEU A 194 7.60 -4.46 3.23
N LEU A 195 7.63 -4.50 4.55
CA LEU A 195 6.59 -5.08 5.38
C LEU A 195 5.77 -3.95 6.03
N VAL A 196 4.46 -4.16 6.16
CA VAL A 196 3.55 -3.21 6.81
C VAL A 196 2.76 -3.94 7.89
N ARG A 197 2.75 -3.39 9.11
CA ARG A 197 1.79 -3.73 10.14
C ARG A 197 0.70 -2.68 10.17
N ASP A 198 -0.54 -3.13 10.24
CA ASP A 198 -1.74 -2.32 10.34
C ASP A 198 -2.60 -2.86 11.49
N GLN A 199 -2.79 -2.09 12.55
CA GLN A 199 -3.61 -2.48 13.70
C GLN A 199 -4.80 -1.53 13.88
N LYS A 200 -5.99 -2.12 13.94
CA LYS A 200 -7.22 -1.44 14.34
C LYS A 200 -7.65 -1.95 15.72
N VAL A 201 -7.89 -1.04 16.65
CA VAL A 201 -8.44 -1.33 17.98
C VAL A 201 -9.82 -0.71 18.05
N PHE A 202 -10.83 -1.55 18.18
CA PHE A 202 -12.23 -1.12 18.32
C PHE A 202 -12.61 -1.22 19.79
N MET A 203 -12.83 -0.08 20.44
CA MET A 203 -13.34 -0.01 21.80
C MET A 203 -14.86 0.13 21.78
N VAL A 204 -15.56 -0.85 22.35
CA VAL A 204 -17.01 -0.85 22.44
C VAL A 204 -17.52 -0.74 23.88
N PRO A 205 -18.72 -0.17 24.10
CA PRO A 205 -19.29 -0.05 25.43
C PRO A 205 -19.53 -1.42 26.07
N ALA A 206 -19.25 -1.54 27.38
CA ALA A 206 -19.43 -2.79 28.13
C ALA A 206 -20.88 -3.32 28.16
N SER A 207 -21.86 -2.47 27.84
CA SER A 207 -23.28 -2.81 27.74
C SER A 207 -23.64 -3.62 26.49
N HIS A 208 -22.75 -3.74 25.50
CA HIS A 208 -23.03 -4.52 24.30
C HIS A 208 -22.91 -6.03 24.55
N THR A 209 -23.94 -6.76 24.14
CA THR A 209 -23.88 -8.22 24.03
C THR A 209 -23.10 -8.62 22.79
N THR A 210 -22.09 -9.46 22.96
CA THR A 210 -21.32 -10.10 21.90
C THR A 210 -22.11 -11.24 21.24
N PRO A 211 -22.05 -11.40 19.91
CA PRO A 211 -21.43 -10.50 18.93
C PRO A 211 -22.29 -9.25 18.70
N PHE A 212 -21.65 -8.09 18.56
CA PHE A 212 -22.30 -6.82 18.26
C PHE A 212 -21.97 -6.36 16.84
N SER A 213 -22.89 -5.63 16.20
CA SER A 213 -22.69 -5.11 14.85
C SER A 213 -21.70 -3.94 14.87
N LEU A 214 -20.44 -4.22 14.52
CA LEU A 214 -19.49 -3.17 14.15
C LEU A 214 -19.70 -2.84 12.68
N SER A 215 -20.06 -1.59 12.38
CA SER A 215 -20.08 -1.03 11.02
C SER A 215 -18.65 -0.64 10.55
N GLY A 216 -17.66 -1.45 10.93
CA GLY A 216 -16.25 -1.20 10.68
C GLY A 216 -15.63 -2.34 9.89
N GLU A 217 -15.01 -2.03 8.77
CA GLU A 217 -14.25 -3.01 8.01
C GLU A 217 -13.08 -3.53 8.85
N PHE A 218 -13.16 -4.79 9.30
CA PHE A 218 -12.04 -5.50 9.91
C PHE A 218 -10.93 -5.72 8.88
N GLY A 219 -11.31 -5.86 7.60
CA GLY A 219 -10.44 -5.69 6.44
C GLY A 219 -9.21 -6.59 6.48
N PHE A 220 -9.34 -7.82 6.00
CA PHE A 220 -8.23 -8.77 5.94
C PHE A 220 -7.35 -8.53 4.71
N CYS A 221 -7.86 -8.82 3.52
CA CYS A 221 -7.23 -8.43 2.25
C CYS A 221 -8.30 -8.33 1.17
N ARG A 222 -7.91 -8.04 -0.08
CA ARG A 222 -8.88 -8.00 -1.18
C ARG A 222 -9.52 -9.35 -1.50
N HIS A 223 -8.85 -10.46 -1.17
CA HIS A 223 -9.33 -11.81 -1.46
C HIS A 223 -10.34 -12.31 -0.43
N THR A 224 -10.27 -11.80 0.80
CA THR A 224 -11.26 -12.10 1.83
C THR A 224 -11.45 -10.86 2.66
N MET A 225 -12.70 -10.40 2.71
CA MET A 225 -13.09 -9.25 3.50
C MET A 225 -13.92 -9.73 4.68
N LEU A 226 -13.61 -9.16 5.85
CA LEU A 226 -14.36 -9.35 7.09
C LEU A 226 -14.97 -7.98 7.40
N GLU A 227 -16.29 -7.86 7.29
CA GLU A 227 -17.01 -6.58 7.41
C GLU A 227 -17.64 -6.41 8.78
N SER A 228 -17.86 -7.51 9.51
CA SER A 228 -18.57 -7.54 10.78
C SER A 228 -18.02 -8.59 11.76
N MET A 229 -18.40 -8.47 13.04
CA MET A 229 -18.14 -9.52 14.05
C MET A 229 -18.84 -10.84 13.70
N TRP A 230 -19.93 -10.79 12.93
CA TRP A 230 -20.63 -11.97 12.43
C TRP A 230 -19.79 -12.74 11.42
N ASP A 231 -19.05 -12.03 10.55
CA ASP A 231 -18.13 -12.68 9.62
C ASP A 231 -17.01 -13.44 10.35
N LEU A 232 -16.60 -12.99 11.54
CA LEU A 232 -15.62 -13.71 12.36
C LEU A 232 -16.18 -15.07 12.79
N GLN A 233 -17.38 -15.08 13.37
CA GLN A 233 -18.04 -16.33 13.76
C GLN A 233 -18.31 -17.23 12.56
N TRP A 234 -18.78 -16.67 11.44
CA TRP A 234 -19.00 -17.43 10.21
C TRP A 234 -17.72 -18.03 9.64
N CYS A 235 -16.57 -17.37 9.82
CA CYS A 235 -15.27 -17.91 9.44
C CYS A 235 -14.71 -18.91 10.46
N GLY A 236 -15.42 -19.21 11.55
CA GLY A 236 -14.97 -20.12 12.61
C GLY A 236 -13.99 -19.50 13.61
N ILE A 237 -13.95 -18.17 13.70
CA ILE A 237 -13.17 -17.44 14.70
C ILE A 237 -14.06 -17.25 15.93
N HIS A 238 -13.59 -17.72 17.09
CA HIS A 238 -14.32 -17.59 18.33
C HIS A 238 -14.34 -16.14 18.82
N VAL A 239 -15.53 -15.59 18.97
CA VAL A 239 -15.76 -14.30 19.62
C VAL A 239 -16.19 -14.58 21.05
N PRO A 240 -15.40 -14.22 22.07
CA PRO A 240 -15.73 -14.50 23.47
C PRO A 240 -16.98 -13.74 23.89
N LYS A 241 -17.75 -14.33 24.82
CA LYS A 241 -18.83 -13.60 25.49
C LYS A 241 -18.29 -12.54 26.44
N VAL A 242 -19.13 -11.57 26.81
CA VAL A 242 -18.78 -10.51 27.79
C VAL A 242 -18.18 -11.09 29.07
N ASP A 243 -18.73 -12.19 29.59
CA ASP A 243 -18.25 -12.83 30.82
C ASP A 243 -16.94 -13.62 30.62
N GLU A 244 -16.61 -13.97 29.38
CA GLU A 244 -15.46 -14.80 29.01
C GLU A 244 -14.24 -13.97 28.60
N ILE A 245 -14.45 -12.70 28.23
CA ILE A 245 -13.42 -11.85 27.60
C ILE A 245 -12.24 -11.52 28.51
N HIS A 246 -12.42 -11.58 29.84
CA HIS A 246 -11.35 -11.31 30.81
C HIS A 246 -10.24 -12.37 30.80
N GLU A 247 -10.60 -13.62 30.51
CA GLU A 247 -9.68 -14.77 30.51
C GLU A 247 -9.48 -15.32 29.09
N HIS A 248 -10.01 -14.63 28.08
CA HIS A 248 -9.97 -15.11 26.71
C HIS A 248 -8.58 -14.94 26.09
N GLU A 249 -7.98 -16.06 25.72
CA GLU A 249 -6.86 -16.11 24.80
C GLU A 249 -7.34 -16.60 23.43
N ASN A 250 -6.96 -15.87 22.37
CA ASN A 250 -7.20 -16.29 21.00
C ASN A 250 -6.46 -17.61 20.73
N LYS A 251 -7.22 -18.67 20.38
CA LYS A 251 -6.69 -20.02 20.10
C LYS A 251 -6.40 -20.23 18.61
N GLU A 252 -7.04 -19.44 17.76
CA GLU A 252 -6.90 -19.43 16.32
C GLU A 252 -5.51 -18.96 15.90
N GLY A 253 -4.85 -18.11 16.69
CA GLY A 253 -3.53 -17.56 16.41
C GLY A 253 -3.51 -16.71 15.13
N ILE A 254 -2.42 -16.81 14.35
CA ILE A 254 -2.27 -16.04 13.10
C ILE A 254 -3.08 -16.69 11.98
N ILE A 255 -4.05 -15.98 11.41
CA ILE A 255 -4.78 -16.38 10.21
C ILE A 255 -4.06 -15.81 8.99
N TYR A 256 -4.01 -16.53 7.87
CA TYR A 256 -3.30 -16.05 6.67
C TYR A 256 -4.04 -16.36 5.37
N CYS A 257 -3.79 -15.51 4.37
CA CYS A 257 -4.50 -15.55 3.09
C CYS A 257 -3.83 -16.56 2.17
N GLN A 258 -4.63 -17.39 1.49
CA GLN A 258 -4.12 -18.34 0.52
C GLN A 258 -3.62 -17.68 -0.78
N TYR A 259 -4.09 -16.48 -1.12
CA TYR A 259 -3.82 -15.83 -2.42
C TYR A 259 -2.86 -14.65 -2.35
N CYS A 260 -2.54 -14.16 -1.15
CA CYS A 260 -1.58 -13.07 -0.99
C CYS A 260 -0.81 -13.17 0.31
N HIS A 261 0.27 -12.39 0.39
CA HIS A 261 1.16 -12.37 1.53
C HIS A 261 0.61 -11.43 2.62
N THR A 262 -0.47 -11.87 3.24
CA THR A 262 -1.17 -11.14 4.32
C THR A 262 -1.51 -12.08 5.45
N GLU A 263 -1.10 -11.70 6.64
CA GLU A 263 -1.38 -12.37 7.91
C GLU A 263 -2.27 -11.47 8.79
N LEU A 264 -3.06 -12.07 9.64
CA LEU A 264 -4.01 -11.41 10.53
C LEU A 264 -4.05 -12.11 11.87
N ARG A 265 -4.22 -11.34 12.93
CA ARG A 265 -4.52 -11.83 14.26
C ARG A 265 -5.63 -10.98 14.85
N ILE A 266 -6.59 -11.64 15.50
CA ILE A 266 -7.73 -10.98 16.14
C ILE A 266 -7.70 -11.28 17.61
N ASP A 267 -7.49 -10.29 18.47
CA ASP A 267 -7.43 -10.50 19.91
C ASP A 267 -8.51 -9.68 20.61
N PHE A 268 -8.81 -10.04 21.85
CA PHE A 268 -9.84 -9.41 22.65
C PHE A 268 -9.28 -9.03 24.02
N LYS A 269 -9.74 -7.91 24.59
CA LYS A 269 -9.35 -7.47 25.93
C LYS A 269 -10.49 -6.72 26.60
N SER A 270 -10.76 -7.03 27.87
CA SER A 270 -11.67 -6.23 28.68
C SER A 270 -10.95 -5.03 29.31
N TYR A 271 -11.64 -3.89 29.32
CA TYR A 271 -11.31 -2.71 30.12
C TYR A 271 -12.35 -2.50 31.25
N GLY A 272 -13.06 -3.57 31.63
CA GLY A 272 -14.08 -3.55 32.66
C GLY A 272 -15.23 -2.62 32.31
N LYS A 273 -15.52 -1.65 33.19
CA LYS A 273 -16.61 -0.68 32.97
C LYS A 273 -16.37 0.25 31.78
N ALA A 274 -15.12 0.44 31.37
CA ALA A 274 -14.79 1.33 30.26
C ALA A 274 -15.17 0.74 28.90
N GLY A 275 -15.24 -0.59 28.79
CA GLY A 275 -15.58 -1.25 27.55
C GLY A 275 -14.82 -2.54 27.29
N ASN A 276 -15.06 -3.11 26.12
CA ASN A 276 -14.35 -4.25 25.60
C ASN A 276 -13.66 -3.84 24.30
N ALA A 277 -12.43 -4.29 24.09
CA ALA A 277 -11.65 -3.98 22.92
C ALA A 277 -11.48 -5.20 22.01
N VAL A 278 -11.63 -4.98 20.71
CA VAL A 278 -11.26 -5.93 19.66
C VAL A 278 -10.02 -5.39 18.95
N PHE A 279 -8.96 -6.19 18.92
CA PHE A 279 -7.70 -5.89 18.27
C PHE A 279 -7.62 -6.65 16.98
N VAL A 280 -7.39 -5.95 15.88
CA VAL A 280 -7.27 -6.54 14.56
C VAL A 280 -5.92 -6.12 14.02
N THR A 281 -4.96 -7.03 14.10
CA THR A 281 -3.58 -6.79 13.68
C THR A 281 -3.32 -7.51 12.37
N ARG A 282 -2.97 -6.76 11.34
CA ARG A 282 -2.69 -7.24 9.99
C ARG A 282 -1.24 -6.99 9.64
N TRP A 283 -0.54 -8.01 9.14
CA TRP A 283 0.79 -7.90 8.57
C TRP A 283 0.77 -8.18 7.08
N MET A 284 1.55 -7.42 6.32
CA MET A 284 1.54 -7.43 4.87
C MET A 284 2.97 -7.39 4.35
N ASP A 285 3.32 -8.33 3.47
CA ASP A 285 4.54 -8.26 2.66
C ASP A 285 4.22 -7.61 1.31
N ILE A 286 4.73 -6.40 1.08
CA ILE A 286 4.44 -5.60 -0.12
C ILE A 286 5.39 -5.97 -1.27
N GLY A 287 6.56 -6.52 -0.98
CA GLY A 287 7.57 -6.90 -1.97
C GLY A 287 8.76 -5.93 -2.08
N GLU A 288 9.63 -6.22 -3.04
CA GLU A 288 10.94 -5.55 -3.17
C GLU A 288 10.87 -4.16 -3.83
N GLY A 289 9.74 -3.81 -4.45
CA GLY A 289 9.57 -2.54 -5.15
C GLY A 289 10.56 -2.34 -6.29
N ARG A 290 10.85 -3.41 -7.05
CA ARG A 290 11.69 -3.39 -8.26
C ARG A 290 10.88 -3.38 -9.53
N ASP A 291 9.86 -4.23 -9.58
CA ASP A 291 8.99 -4.41 -10.72
C ASP A 291 7.53 -4.21 -10.29
N ARG A 292 6.77 -3.47 -11.09
CA ARG A 292 5.31 -3.34 -10.92
C ARG A 292 4.57 -4.66 -11.17
N ASN A 293 5.24 -5.62 -11.80
CA ASN A 293 4.72 -6.96 -12.04
C ASN A 293 5.13 -7.97 -10.96
N ASP A 294 5.84 -7.52 -9.92
CA ASP A 294 6.05 -8.33 -8.71
C ASP A 294 4.72 -8.88 -8.21
N VAL A 295 4.67 -10.19 -7.95
CA VAL A 295 3.44 -10.89 -7.56
C VAL A 295 2.88 -10.32 -6.25
N LYS A 296 3.75 -10.06 -5.25
CA LYS A 296 3.35 -9.50 -3.95
C LYS A 296 2.72 -8.12 -4.08
N TRP A 297 3.20 -7.34 -5.05
CA TRP A 297 2.62 -6.05 -5.41
C TRP A 297 1.30 -6.22 -6.16
N LYS A 298 1.28 -7.03 -7.23
CA LYS A 298 0.13 -7.19 -8.13
C LYS A 298 -1.11 -7.75 -7.45
N THR A 299 -0.97 -8.76 -6.60
CA THR A 299 -2.11 -9.40 -5.91
C THR A 299 -2.90 -8.44 -5.02
N ARG A 300 -2.36 -7.26 -4.72
CA ARG A 300 -3.04 -6.21 -3.94
C ARG A 300 -3.94 -5.32 -4.80
N TRP A 301 -3.63 -5.21 -6.10
CA TRP A 301 -4.22 -4.22 -7.00
C TRP A 301 -5.02 -4.83 -8.14
N SER A 302 -4.69 -6.05 -8.56
CA SER A 302 -5.33 -6.69 -9.70
C SER A 302 -6.78 -7.11 -9.38
N PHE A 303 -7.66 -6.90 -10.35
CA PHE A 303 -8.99 -7.55 -10.42
C PHE A 303 -8.93 -8.88 -11.17
N GLU A 304 -7.83 -9.16 -11.88
CA GLU A 304 -7.57 -10.50 -12.40
C GLU A 304 -7.24 -11.35 -11.19
N TRP A 305 -8.23 -12.13 -10.76
CA TRP A 305 -8.14 -13.13 -9.71
C TRP A 305 -7.05 -14.14 -10.11
N LEU A 306 -5.82 -13.86 -9.71
CA LEU A 306 -4.75 -14.85 -9.71
C LEU A 306 -5.06 -15.78 -8.54
N TRP A 307 -5.81 -16.84 -8.83
CA TRP A 307 -6.14 -17.91 -7.89
C TRP A 307 -4.94 -18.82 -7.58
N ASP A 308 -3.73 -18.40 -7.93
CA ASP A 308 -2.52 -19.15 -7.60
C ASP A 308 -2.26 -19.01 -6.10
N ASP A 309 -2.06 -20.16 -5.45
CA ASP A 309 -1.75 -20.22 -4.03
C ASP A 309 -0.41 -19.51 -3.76
N ALA A 310 -0.46 -18.47 -2.92
CA ALA A 310 0.71 -17.87 -2.34
C ALA A 310 1.32 -18.87 -1.32
N VAL A 311 2.51 -19.38 -1.63
CA VAL A 311 3.20 -20.32 -0.76
C VAL A 311 4.14 -19.57 0.18
N TYR A 312 3.74 -19.45 1.45
CA TYR A 312 4.59 -18.91 2.51
C TYR A 312 4.25 -19.56 3.87
N PRO A 313 5.21 -19.63 4.82
CA PRO A 313 4.94 -20.17 6.14
C PRO A 313 4.04 -19.25 6.94
N ARG A 314 3.09 -19.84 7.66
CA ARG A 314 2.22 -19.14 8.61
C ARG A 314 3.05 -18.43 9.69
N GLY A 315 2.76 -17.15 9.92
CA GLY A 315 3.45 -16.32 10.92
C GLY A 315 4.82 -15.81 10.47
N SER A 316 5.24 -16.11 9.24
CA SER A 316 6.55 -15.66 8.75
C SER A 316 6.61 -14.16 8.53
N ILE A 317 5.49 -13.53 8.17
CA ILE A 317 5.45 -12.08 7.91
C ILE A 317 5.43 -11.32 9.23
N SER A 318 4.61 -11.75 10.18
CA SER A 318 4.58 -11.16 11.52
C SER A 318 5.92 -11.33 12.24
N ALA A 319 6.52 -12.53 12.21
CA ALA A 319 7.81 -12.78 12.85
C ALA A 319 8.91 -11.91 12.21
N ALA A 320 8.93 -11.77 10.88
CA ALA A 320 9.88 -10.91 10.20
C ALA A 320 9.68 -9.42 10.53
N PHE A 321 8.44 -8.97 10.76
CA PHE A 321 8.14 -7.58 11.11
C PHE A 321 8.46 -7.25 12.57
N GLU A 322 8.02 -8.11 13.48
CA GLU A 322 8.10 -7.91 14.93
C GLU A 322 9.47 -8.27 15.51
N GLU A 323 10.24 -9.12 14.82
CA GLU A 323 11.54 -9.64 15.27
C GLU A 323 11.46 -10.42 16.59
N THR A 324 10.27 -10.89 16.95
CA THR A 324 9.98 -11.67 18.14
C THR A 324 8.84 -12.63 17.88
N ASP A 325 8.88 -13.78 18.54
CA ASP A 325 7.79 -14.75 18.52
C ASP A 325 6.72 -14.45 19.59
N ASP A 326 7.03 -13.60 20.60
CA ASP A 326 6.10 -13.19 21.67
C ASP A 326 5.46 -11.82 21.36
N PHE A 327 4.82 -11.70 20.18
CA PHE A 327 4.07 -10.49 19.85
C PHE A 327 2.85 -10.34 20.77
N ARG A 328 2.81 -9.22 21.50
CA ARG A 328 1.70 -8.83 22.36
C ARG A 328 0.88 -7.74 21.68
N PHE A 329 -0.37 -8.05 21.35
CA PHE A 329 -1.23 -7.15 20.59
C PHE A 329 -1.49 -5.82 21.28
N ASP A 330 -1.52 -5.81 22.62
CA ASP A 330 -1.81 -4.64 23.44
C ASP A 330 -0.55 -3.82 23.79
N SER A 331 0.66 -4.34 23.57
CA SER A 331 1.89 -3.57 23.85
C SER A 331 2.11 -2.40 22.88
N LEU A 332 1.32 -2.32 21.81
CA LEU A 332 1.36 -1.21 20.85
C LEU A 332 0.56 0.01 21.34
N LEU A 333 -0.32 -0.17 22.33
CA LEU A 333 -1.04 0.91 22.96
C LEU A 333 -0.16 1.60 24.00
N THR A 334 -0.08 2.93 23.91
CA THR A 334 0.43 3.72 25.04
C THR A 334 -0.68 3.93 26.07
N GLU A 335 -0.33 4.22 27.32
CA GLU A 335 -1.32 4.58 28.36
C GLU A 335 -2.24 5.73 27.90
N GLN A 336 -1.68 6.68 27.15
CA GLN A 336 -2.44 7.79 26.57
C GLN A 336 -3.45 7.33 25.52
N ASP A 337 -3.10 6.34 24.70
CA ASP A 337 -4.01 5.77 23.70
C ASP A 337 -5.17 5.04 24.37
N GLU A 338 -4.88 4.27 25.42
CA GLU A 338 -5.92 3.57 26.19
C GLU A 338 -6.87 4.58 26.85
N MET A 339 -6.33 5.61 27.48
CA MET A 339 -7.13 6.69 28.08
C MET A 339 -8.01 7.39 27.03
N GLU A 340 -7.46 7.73 25.87
CA GLU A 340 -8.21 8.42 24.82
C GLU A 340 -9.27 7.52 24.18
N LEU A 341 -8.99 6.24 23.97
CA LEU A 341 -9.95 5.24 23.50
C LEU A 341 -11.11 5.09 24.47
N CYS A 342 -10.82 4.93 25.77
CA CYS A 342 -11.84 4.82 26.80
C CYS A 342 -12.69 6.10 26.89
N ALA A 343 -12.06 7.27 26.79
CA ALA A 343 -12.75 8.56 26.85
C ALA A 343 -13.64 8.83 25.64
N LYS A 344 -13.25 8.37 24.45
CA LYS A 344 -14.03 8.51 23.20
C LYS A 344 -15.03 7.40 22.97
N CYS A 345 -14.96 6.31 23.74
CA CYS A 345 -15.92 5.23 23.67
C CYS A 345 -17.30 5.76 24.09
N PRO A 346 -18.35 5.53 23.30
CA PRO A 346 -19.68 5.98 23.69
C PRO A 346 -20.15 5.27 24.97
N LEU A 347 -21.05 5.90 25.73
CA LEU A 347 -21.61 5.31 26.95
C LEU A 347 -22.74 4.32 26.65
N LEU A 348 -23.42 4.51 25.52
CA LEU A 348 -24.54 3.70 25.03
C LEU A 348 -24.33 3.40 23.55
N GLY A 349 -24.63 2.17 23.14
CA GLY A 349 -24.67 1.82 21.72
C GLY A 349 -25.81 2.52 20.98
N PRO A 350 -25.75 2.58 19.64
CA PRO A 350 -26.94 2.89 18.87
C PRO A 350 -28.06 1.90 19.23
N GLU A 351 -29.31 2.37 19.33
CA GLU A 351 -30.47 1.50 19.44
C GLU A 351 -30.43 0.51 18.27
N SER A 352 -30.50 -0.79 18.57
CA SER A 352 -30.32 -1.86 17.60
C SER A 352 -31.21 -1.65 16.37
N GLU A 353 -30.62 -1.34 15.21
CA GLU A 353 -31.25 -1.76 13.97
C GLU A 353 -31.21 -3.29 14.00
N ASN A 354 -32.40 -3.91 14.09
CA ASN A 354 -32.60 -5.34 14.04
C ASN A 354 -31.67 -5.94 12.96
N GLY A 355 -30.67 -6.69 13.40
CA GLY A 355 -29.74 -7.37 12.51
C GLY A 355 -30.54 -8.25 11.57
N ARG A 356 -30.19 -8.20 10.28
CA ARG A 356 -30.59 -9.28 9.38
C ARG A 356 -29.90 -10.53 9.89
N ASP A 357 -30.68 -11.45 10.47
CA ASP A 357 -30.31 -12.85 10.55
C ASP A 357 -30.21 -13.37 9.11
N ASP A 358 -29.07 -13.12 8.47
CA ASP A 358 -28.79 -13.71 7.17
C ASP A 358 -28.38 -15.16 7.45
N GLU A 359 -29.36 -16.07 7.43
CA GLU A 359 -29.19 -17.53 7.49
C GLU A 359 -28.46 -18.07 6.23
N GLY A 360 -27.39 -17.39 5.80
CA GLY A 360 -26.54 -17.79 4.70
C GLY A 360 -25.45 -18.77 5.14
N GLU A 361 -25.21 -19.81 4.36
CA GLU A 361 -24.04 -20.68 4.56
C GLU A 361 -22.73 -19.86 4.45
N PRO A 362 -21.70 -20.16 5.27
CA PRO A 362 -20.45 -19.42 5.23
C PRO A 362 -19.77 -19.58 3.86
N SER A 363 -19.34 -18.47 3.27
CA SER A 363 -18.57 -18.49 2.01
C SER A 363 -17.10 -18.85 2.23
N HIS A 364 -16.62 -18.71 3.47
CA HIS A 364 -15.25 -18.93 3.86
C HIS A 364 -15.16 -19.61 5.23
N MET A 365 -14.08 -20.33 5.49
CA MET A 365 -13.78 -20.86 6.82
C MET A 365 -12.28 -20.82 7.12
N VAL A 366 -11.91 -20.72 8.40
CA VAL A 366 -10.53 -20.94 8.85
C VAL A 366 -10.29 -22.44 8.98
N LYS A 367 -9.32 -22.97 8.22
CA LYS A 367 -8.86 -24.36 8.28
C LYS A 367 -7.34 -24.36 8.40
N ASP A 368 -6.80 -24.94 9.47
CA ASP A 368 -5.36 -24.98 9.77
C ASP A 368 -4.71 -23.58 9.76
N GLY A 369 -5.44 -22.56 10.22
CA GLY A 369 -5.03 -21.16 10.21
C GLY A 369 -5.11 -20.47 8.85
N ARG A 370 -5.51 -21.17 7.79
CA ARG A 370 -5.77 -20.59 6.46
C ARG A 370 -7.22 -20.21 6.32
N LEU A 371 -7.47 -19.07 5.69
CA LEU A 371 -8.82 -18.70 5.29
C LEU A 371 -9.10 -19.27 3.89
N VAL A 372 -10.00 -20.25 3.80
CA VAL A 372 -10.32 -21.01 2.57
C VAL A 372 -11.75 -20.75 2.12
N ILE A 373 -11.95 -20.70 0.80
CA ILE A 373 -13.29 -20.56 0.19
C ILE A 373 -13.97 -21.92 0.18
N LEU A 374 -15.21 -21.97 0.68
CA LEU A 374 -16.01 -23.19 0.68
C LEU A 374 -16.55 -23.44 -0.74
N SER A 375 -16.04 -24.50 -1.38
CA SER A 375 -16.41 -24.89 -2.74
C SER A 375 -17.78 -25.57 -2.75
N GLY A 376 -18.85 -24.78 -2.78
CA GLY A 376 -20.22 -25.30 -2.81
C GLY A 376 -21.24 -24.20 -3.05
N LYS A 377 -21.61 -24.02 -4.32
CA LYS A 377 -22.67 -23.13 -4.86
C LYS A 377 -22.27 -21.65 -5.02
N GLY A 378 -22.29 -21.23 -6.29
CA GLY A 378 -22.44 -19.82 -6.66
C GLY A 378 -23.78 -19.28 -6.18
N GLY A 379 -23.78 -18.70 -4.98
CA GLY A 379 -24.88 -17.94 -4.40
C GLY A 379 -24.26 -16.68 -3.79
N GLY A 380 -24.51 -15.55 -4.43
CA GLY A 380 -23.77 -14.32 -4.22
C GLY A 380 -23.91 -13.73 -2.81
N ARG A 381 -22.77 -13.41 -2.20
CA ARG A 381 -22.56 -12.01 -1.81
C ARG A 381 -21.96 -11.32 -3.02
N TYR A 382 -22.83 -10.72 -3.83
CA TYR A 382 -22.43 -9.59 -4.66
C TYR A 382 -21.72 -8.60 -3.72
N CYS A 383 -20.41 -8.44 -3.88
CA CYS A 383 -19.71 -7.28 -3.34
C CYS A 383 -20.29 -6.07 -4.11
N SER A 384 -21.34 -5.47 -3.58
CA SER A 384 -22.08 -4.38 -4.20
C SER A 384 -21.30 -3.08 -4.07
N HIS A 385 -20.21 -2.94 -4.83
CA HIS A 385 -19.67 -1.65 -5.25
C HIS A 385 -19.15 -1.72 -6.69
N ILE A 386 -20.02 -2.18 -7.60
CA ILE A 386 -20.00 -1.73 -9.00
C ILE A 386 -21.34 -1.06 -9.26
N ARG A 387 -21.35 0.27 -9.12
CA ARG A 387 -22.22 1.14 -9.90
C ARG A 387 -21.34 2.16 -10.60
N ASP A 388 -21.15 1.92 -11.89
CA ASP A 388 -21.02 2.88 -12.99
C ASP A 388 -20.24 4.19 -12.73
N ARG A 389 -19.01 4.25 -13.26
CA ARG A 389 -18.51 5.17 -14.32
C ARG A 389 -17.01 5.44 -14.23
#